data_AF-A0A4Y9Z5E1-F1
#
_entry.id   AF-A0A4Y9Z5E1-F1
#
_cell.length_a   1.000
_cell.length_b   1.000
_cell.length_c   1.000
_cell.angle_alpha   90.00
_cell.angle_beta   90.00
_cell.angle_gamma   90.00
#
_symmetry.space_group_name_H-M   'P 1'
#
loop_
_entity.id
_entity.type
_entity.pdbx_description
1 polymer ?
#
loop_
_entity_poly.entity_id
_entity_poly.type
_entity_poly.pdbx_seq_one_letter_code
_entity_poly.pdbx_strand_id
1 'polypeptide(L)'
;MDRATRKQDVEQAYELQTKAGLEGAARATMLGTGLAVLGHYTWPTFRRRWTTHRVSRRQTLPFKGFLVTIFTVFGLVIGAENALLAHEAERRSTEGAIRKEARIDLARRGLVATETEIAKWKAERFAAQQASRPS
;
A
#
# COMPACT_ATOMS: atom_id res chain seq x y z
N MET A 1 21.59 -11.28 -6.94
CA MET A 1 20.24 -11.60 -6.42
C MET A 1 19.73 -12.81 -7.17
N ASP A 2 19.31 -13.84 -6.42
CA ASP A 2 18.79 -15.06 -7.02
C ASP A 2 17.34 -14.85 -7.51
N ARG A 3 16.95 -15.55 -8.58
CA ARG A 3 15.61 -15.42 -9.19
C ARG A 3 14.51 -15.81 -8.19
N ALA A 4 14.81 -16.76 -7.31
CA ALA A 4 13.92 -17.20 -6.23
C ALA A 4 13.66 -16.07 -5.23
N THR A 5 14.70 -15.37 -4.76
CA THR A 5 14.57 -14.24 -3.81
C THR A 5 13.75 -13.10 -4.40
N ARG A 6 14.01 -12.75 -5.68
CA ARG A 6 13.23 -11.70 -6.36
C ARG A 6 11.74 -12.07 -6.47
N LYS A 7 11.44 -13.34 -6.74
CA LYS A 7 10.05 -13.79 -6.82
C LYS A 7 9.34 -13.69 -5.46
N GLN A 8 10.03 -14.07 -4.39
CA GLN A 8 9.50 -13.96 -3.02
C GLN A 8 9.25 -12.50 -2.62
N ASP A 9 10.18 -11.59 -2.93
CA ASP A 9 10.00 -10.16 -2.65
C ASP A 9 8.77 -9.58 -3.38
N VAL A 10 8.56 -9.97 -4.64
CA VAL A 10 7.39 -9.53 -5.44
C VAL A 10 6.08 -10.10 -4.88
N GLU A 11 6.06 -11.39 -4.53
CA GLU A 11 4.89 -12.05 -3.94
C GLU A 11 4.49 -11.37 -2.63
N GLN A 12 5.47 -11.09 -1.77
CA GLN A 12 5.24 -10.44 -0.48
C GLN A 12 4.70 -9.00 -0.65
N ALA A 13 5.27 -8.23 -1.57
CA ALA A 13 4.77 -6.90 -1.89
C ALA A 13 3.33 -6.95 -2.44
N TYR A 14 3.04 -7.93 -3.30
CA TYR A 14 1.71 -8.13 -3.87
C TYR A 14 0.66 -8.51 -2.82
N GLU A 15 0.98 -9.41 -1.90
CA GLU A 15 0.09 -9.78 -0.79
C GLU A 15 -0.23 -8.58 0.10
N LEU A 16 0.80 -7.79 0.45
CA LEU A 16 0.64 -6.58 1.26
C LEU A 16 -0.27 -5.56 0.56
N GLN A 17 -0.01 -5.30 -0.72
CA GLN A 17 -0.79 -4.38 -1.54
C GLN A 17 -2.25 -4.82 -1.68
N THR A 18 -2.47 -6.12 -1.93
CA THR A 18 -3.81 -6.68 -2.10
C THR A 18 -4.62 -6.60 -0.81
N LYS A 19 -4.00 -6.95 0.33
CA LYS A 19 -4.64 -6.89 1.64
C LYS A 19 -5.02 -5.46 2.01
N ALA A 20 -4.09 -4.52 1.87
CA ALA A 20 -4.33 -3.12 2.20
C ALA A 20 -5.34 -2.47 1.24
N GLY A 21 -5.29 -2.83 -0.05
CA GLY A 21 -6.29 -2.42 -1.03
C GLY A 21 -7.69 -2.92 -0.64
N LEU A 22 -7.83 -4.21 -0.30
CA LEU A 22 -9.13 -4.76 0.10
C LEU A 22 -9.70 -4.08 1.35
N GLU A 23 -8.85 -3.80 2.34
CA GLU A 23 -9.22 -3.05 3.53
C GLU A 23 -9.66 -1.61 3.20
N GLY A 24 -8.90 -0.92 2.34
CA GLY A 24 -9.22 0.43 1.86
C GLY A 24 -10.55 0.45 1.10
N ALA A 25 -10.77 -0.53 0.22
CA ALA A 25 -12.02 -0.71 -0.53
C ALA A 25 -13.20 -0.92 0.41
N ALA A 26 -13.09 -1.79 1.40
CA ALA A 26 -14.14 -2.06 2.38
C ALA A 26 -14.50 -0.78 3.17
N ARG A 27 -13.50 -0.06 3.69
CA ARG A 27 -13.68 1.19 4.44
C ARG A 27 -14.36 2.25 3.58
N ALA A 28 -13.88 2.48 2.36
CA ALA A 28 -14.45 3.49 1.47
C ALA A 28 -15.85 3.11 0.95
N THR A 29 -16.13 1.81 0.75
CA THR A 29 -17.48 1.33 0.40
C THR A 29 -18.48 1.64 1.52
N MET A 30 -18.10 1.44 2.79
CA MET A 30 -18.94 1.81 3.92
C MET A 30 -19.21 3.32 3.94
N LEU A 31 -18.19 4.14 3.70
CA LEU A 31 -18.34 5.60 3.60
C LEU A 31 -19.25 6.00 2.42
N GLY A 32 -19.02 5.45 1.23
CA GLY A 32 -19.82 5.74 0.04
C GLY A 32 -21.27 5.32 0.18
N THR A 33 -21.52 4.16 0.81
CA THR A 33 -22.88 3.69 1.13
C THR A 33 -23.54 4.60 2.16
N GLY A 34 -22.81 4.98 3.22
CA GLY A 34 -23.28 5.92 4.22
C GLY A 34 -23.67 7.28 3.62
N LEU A 35 -22.84 7.82 2.72
CA LEU A 35 -23.12 9.05 1.99
C LEU A 35 -24.34 8.91 1.04
N ALA A 36 -24.46 7.77 0.36
CA ALA A 36 -25.61 7.50 -0.52
C ALA A 36 -26.92 7.38 0.27
N VAL A 37 -26.86 6.77 1.47
CA VAL A 37 -28.00 6.68 2.40
C VAL A 37 -28.33 8.07 2.93
N LEU A 38 -27.37 8.79 3.49
CA LEU A 38 -27.58 10.15 4.01
C LEU A 38 -28.15 11.08 2.95
N GLY A 39 -27.55 11.12 1.75
CA GLY A 39 -28.05 11.93 0.64
C GLY A 39 -29.47 11.56 0.21
N HIS A 40 -29.85 10.28 0.34
CA HIS A 40 -31.23 9.85 0.11
C HIS A 40 -32.21 10.35 1.18
N TYR A 41 -31.75 10.53 2.43
CA TYR A 41 -32.59 10.98 3.54
C TYR A 41 -32.62 12.52 3.72
N THR A 42 -31.55 13.23 3.38
CA THR A 42 -31.40 14.67 3.63
C THR A 42 -31.85 15.52 2.45
N TRP A 43 -31.69 15.07 1.20
CA TRP A 43 -32.00 15.89 0.04
C TRP A 43 -33.34 15.51 -0.60
N PRO A 44 -34.31 16.45 -0.64
CA PRO A 44 -35.55 16.24 -1.37
C PRO A 44 -35.27 15.94 -2.84
N THR A 45 -34.35 16.58 -3.54
CA THR A 45 -34.06 16.27 -4.97
C THR A 45 -33.55 14.84 -5.21
N PHE A 46 -32.84 14.23 -4.24
CA PHE A 46 -32.40 12.82 -4.28
C PHE A 46 -33.50 11.81 -3.88
N ARG A 47 -34.58 12.29 -3.26
CA ARG A 47 -35.75 11.51 -2.80
C ARG A 47 -37.01 11.75 -3.65
N ARG A 48 -37.17 12.94 -4.21
CA ARG A 48 -38.39 13.60 -4.69
C ARG A 48 -38.33 13.76 -6.21
N ARG A 49 -38.00 12.68 -6.90
CA ARG A 49 -38.43 12.46 -8.28
C ARG A 49 -39.74 11.66 -8.29
N TRP A 50 -40.72 12.13 -7.51
CA TRP A 50 -41.97 11.41 -7.26
C TRP A 50 -43.24 12.24 -7.51
N THR A 51 -43.20 13.57 -7.41
CA THR A 51 -44.45 14.37 -7.39
C THR A 51 -44.74 15.18 -8.65
N THR A 52 -43.92 15.13 -9.69
CA THR A 52 -44.28 15.78 -10.96
C THR A 52 -43.67 15.04 -12.15
N HIS A 53 -44.55 14.46 -12.97
CA HIS A 53 -44.31 13.63 -14.17
C HIS A 53 -43.73 12.22 -13.99
N ARG A 54 -44.56 11.24 -14.37
CA ARG A 54 -44.25 9.81 -14.60
C ARG A 54 -43.01 9.67 -15.52
N VAL A 55 -42.38 8.50 -15.43
CA VAL A 55 -41.29 7.93 -16.27
C VAL A 55 -39.90 7.87 -15.62
N SER A 56 -39.54 8.71 -14.65
CA SER A 56 -38.12 8.76 -14.23
C SER A 56 -37.74 8.17 -12.87
N ARG A 57 -38.59 7.31 -12.31
CA ARG A 57 -38.38 6.71 -10.98
C ARG A 57 -37.25 5.66 -10.94
N ARG A 58 -36.83 5.12 -12.09
CA ARG A 58 -35.81 4.05 -12.20
C ARG A 58 -34.38 4.55 -12.47
N GLN A 59 -34.20 5.83 -12.79
CA GLN A 59 -32.92 6.34 -13.29
C GLN A 59 -31.87 6.65 -12.20
N THR A 60 -32.28 6.74 -10.93
CA THR A 60 -31.36 7.12 -9.83
C THR A 60 -30.71 5.92 -9.12
N LEU A 61 -31.18 4.68 -9.36
CA LEU A 61 -30.55 3.47 -8.83
C LEU A 61 -29.16 3.22 -9.45
N PRO A 62 -28.99 3.32 -10.79
CA PRO A 62 -27.66 3.25 -11.40
C PRO A 62 -26.71 4.32 -10.87
N PHE A 63 -27.19 5.55 -10.67
CA PHE A 63 -26.38 6.65 -10.16
C PHE A 63 -25.88 6.41 -8.72
N LYS A 64 -26.75 5.91 -7.84
CA LYS A 64 -26.35 5.54 -6.47
C LYS A 64 -25.35 4.40 -6.44
N GLY A 65 -25.57 3.37 -7.26
CA GLY A 65 -24.61 2.27 -7.43
C GLY A 65 -23.26 2.78 -7.92
N PHE A 66 -23.27 3.64 -8.96
CA PHE A 66 -22.07 4.26 -9.50
C PHE A 66 -21.29 5.08 -8.47
N LEU A 67 -21.98 5.86 -7.63
CA LEU A 67 -21.35 6.59 -6.53
C LEU A 67 -20.64 5.64 -5.56
N VAL A 68 -21.31 4.58 -5.10
CA VAL A 68 -20.69 3.59 -4.20
C VAL A 68 -19.48 2.95 -4.87
N THR A 69 -19.58 2.54 -6.14
CA THR A 69 -18.47 1.94 -6.89
C THR A 69 -17.27 2.89 -7.00
N ILE A 70 -17.48 4.19 -7.23
CA ILE A 70 -16.37 5.17 -7.24
C ILE A 70 -15.65 5.18 -5.90
N PHE A 71 -16.38 5.24 -4.79
CA PHE A 71 -15.78 5.21 -3.46
C PHE A 71 -15.03 3.89 -3.22
N THR A 72 -15.60 2.75 -3.60
CA THR A 72 -14.96 1.44 -3.49
C THR A 72 -13.65 1.37 -4.26
N VAL A 73 -13.64 1.76 -5.53
CA VAL A 73 -12.44 1.74 -6.39
C VAL A 73 -11.40 2.73 -5.88
N PHE A 74 -11.83 3.93 -5.45
CA PHE A 74 -10.93 4.91 -4.85
C PHE A 74 -10.25 4.36 -3.59
N GLY A 75 -11.03 3.76 -2.68
CA GLY A 75 -10.48 3.14 -1.47
C GLY A 75 -9.53 1.98 -1.76
N LEU A 76 -9.83 1.17 -2.79
CA LEU A 76 -8.97 0.08 -3.24
C LEU A 76 -7.60 0.60 -3.67
N VAL A 77 -7.58 1.61 -4.54
CA VAL A 77 -6.35 2.16 -5.12
C VAL A 77 -5.53 2.87 -4.04
N ILE A 78 -6.14 3.76 -3.26
CA ILE A 78 -5.43 4.50 -2.21
C ILE A 78 -4.91 3.58 -1.11
N GLY A 79 -5.67 2.55 -0.74
CA GLY A 79 -5.22 1.54 0.23
C GLY A 79 -3.99 0.78 -0.28
N ALA A 80 -4.02 0.35 -1.54
CA ALA A 80 -2.92 -0.35 -2.19
C ALA A 80 -1.67 0.53 -2.34
N GLU A 81 -1.82 1.76 -2.82
CA GLU A 81 -0.71 2.70 -3.02
C GLU A 81 -0.03 3.06 -1.70
N ASN A 82 -0.80 3.36 -0.65
CA ASN A 82 -0.23 3.69 0.65
C ASN A 82 0.60 2.55 1.24
N ALA A 83 0.15 1.30 1.07
CA ALA A 83 0.90 0.15 1.55
C ALA A 83 2.21 -0.07 0.77
N LEU A 84 2.18 0.11 -0.55
CA LEU A 84 3.38 0.03 -1.37
C LEU A 84 4.38 1.13 -1.00
N LEU A 85 3.91 2.37 -0.86
CA LEU A 85 4.73 3.51 -0.46
C LEU A 85 5.34 3.32 0.94
N ALA A 86 4.56 2.80 1.89
CA ALA A 86 5.06 2.48 3.22
C ALA A 86 6.14 1.39 3.18
N HIS A 87 5.93 0.33 2.40
CA HIS A 87 6.92 -0.73 2.22
C HIS A 87 8.21 -0.22 1.58
N GLU A 88 8.12 0.61 0.55
CA GLU A 88 9.30 1.22 -0.08
C GLU A 88 10.02 2.20 0.86
N ALA A 89 9.28 2.99 1.65
CA ALA A 89 9.84 3.89 2.64
C ALA A 89 10.61 3.14 3.72
N GLU A 90 10.06 2.02 4.20
CA GLU A 90 10.71 1.13 5.17
C GLU A 90 11.98 0.50 4.58
N ARG A 91 11.91 0.00 3.34
CA ARG A 91 13.08 -0.52 2.61
C ARG A 91 14.18 0.53 2.49
N ARG A 92 13.85 1.75 2.04
CA ARG A 92 14.82 2.86 1.91
C ARG A 92 15.42 3.26 3.26
N SER A 93 14.62 3.30 4.33
CA SER A 93 15.09 3.58 5.69
C SER A 93 16.09 2.52 6.16
N THR A 94 15.74 1.25 5.98
CA THR A 94 16.58 0.10 6.36
C THR A 94 17.89 0.08 5.58
N GLU A 95 17.84 0.26 4.26
CA GLU A 95 19.04 0.35 3.42
C GLU A 95 19.92 1.56 3.78
N GLY A 96 19.29 2.69 4.11
CA GLY A 96 19.97 3.90 4.58
C GLY A 96 20.71 3.68 5.90
N ALA A 97 20.07 3.00 6.87
CA ALA A 97 20.69 2.63 8.14
C ALA A 97 21.89 1.69 7.93
N ILE A 98 21.73 0.66 7.09
CA ILE A 98 22.81 -0.28 6.75
C ILE A 98 23.98 0.44 6.08
N ARG A 99 23.71 1.34 5.13
CA ARG A 99 24.76 2.15 4.49
C ARG A 99 25.48 3.04 5.50
N LYS A 100 24.76 3.62 6.47
CA LYS A 100 25.35 4.43 7.53
C LYS A 100 26.27 3.60 8.43
N GLU A 101 25.83 2.41 8.84
CA GLU A 101 26.65 1.46 9.61
C GLU A 101 27.91 1.05 8.85
N ALA A 102 27.77 0.67 7.58
CA ALA A 102 28.88 0.29 6.71
C ALA A 102 29.90 1.43 6.60
N ARG A 103 29.45 2.67 6.41
CA ARG A 103 30.35 3.83 6.33
C ARG A 103 31.14 4.05 7.62
N ILE A 104 30.50 3.88 8.78
CA ILE A 104 31.16 4.05 10.07
C ILE A 104 32.21 2.95 10.29
N ASP A 105 31.85 1.69 10.00
CA ASP A 105 32.74 0.55 10.23
C ASP A 105 33.91 0.53 9.25
N LEU A 106 33.68 0.86 7.97
CA LEU A 106 34.74 0.99 6.98
C LEU A 106 35.69 2.15 7.32
N ALA A 107 35.16 3.29 7.77
CA ALA A 107 35.99 4.41 8.22
C ALA A 107 36.87 4.04 9.42
N ARG A 108 36.35 3.25 10.38
CA ARG A 108 37.14 2.71 11.51
C ARG A 108 38.28 1.79 11.05
N ARG A 109 38.07 1.04 9.96
CA ARG A 109 39.10 0.20 9.34
C ARG A 109 40.07 0.98 8.44
N GLY A 110 39.91 2.31 8.33
CA GLY A 110 40.71 3.15 7.44
C GLY A 110 40.39 2.97 5.95
N LEU A 111 39.25 2.35 5.63
CA LEU A 111 38.81 2.06 4.27
C LEU A 111 37.83 3.11 3.77
N VAL A 112 37.92 3.45 2.47
CA VAL A 112 36.96 4.34 1.81
C VAL A 112 35.68 3.57 1.53
N ALA A 113 34.55 4.12 1.95
CA ALA A 113 33.22 3.54 1.74
C ALA A 113 32.77 3.65 0.27
N THR A 114 33.38 2.84 -0.58
CA THR A 114 32.97 2.64 -1.98
C THR A 114 31.85 1.59 -2.04
N GLU A 115 31.06 1.58 -3.13
CA GLU A 115 29.99 0.59 -3.30
C GLU A 115 30.51 -0.86 -3.24
N THR A 116 31.74 -1.11 -3.71
CA THR A 116 32.38 -2.42 -3.65
C THR A 116 32.72 -2.84 -2.22
N GLU A 117 33.25 -1.93 -1.41
CA GLU A 117 33.59 -2.20 0.00
C GLU A 117 32.33 -2.34 0.86
N ILE A 118 31.27 -1.57 0.57
CA ILE A 118 29.96 -1.75 1.21
C ILE A 118 29.38 -3.12 0.87
N ALA A 119 29.53 -3.60 -0.38
CA ALA A 119 29.08 -4.93 -0.77
C ALA A 119 29.84 -6.05 -0.05
N LYS A 120 31.18 -5.93 0.06
CA LYS A 120 32.00 -6.86 0.85
C LYS A 120 31.61 -6.86 2.33
N TRP A 121 31.46 -5.68 2.92
CA TRP A 121 31.04 -5.53 4.30
C TRP A 121 29.67 -6.19 4.56
N LYS A 122 28.70 -6.03 3.63
CA LYS A 122 27.40 -6.72 3.73
C LYS A 122 27.54 -8.24 3.70
N ALA A 123 28.39 -8.78 2.81
CA ALA A 123 28.64 -10.21 2.71
C ALA A 123 29.30 -10.76 4.00
N GLU A 124 30.30 -10.05 4.55
CA GLU A 124 30.95 -10.39 5.82
C GLU A 124 29.93 -10.43 6.97
N ARG A 125 29.08 -9.40 7.07
CA ARG A 125 28.04 -9.30 8.11
C ARG A 125 27.00 -10.42 8.02
N PHE A 126 26.68 -10.88 6.81
CA PHE A 126 25.75 -11.98 6.58
C PHE A 126 26.38 -13.33 6.94
N ALA A 127 27.64 -13.56 6.55
CA ALA A 127 28.39 -14.76 6.93
C ALA A 127 28.59 -14.85 8.45
N ALA A 128 28.94 -13.74 9.11
CA ALA A 128 29.08 -13.69 10.57
C ALA A 128 27.76 -14.01 11.30
N GLN A 129 26.62 -13.50 10.80
CA GLN A 129 25.31 -13.81 11.37
C GLN A 129 24.94 -15.29 11.25
N GLN A 130 25.25 -15.92 10.11
CA GLN A 130 25.02 -17.36 9.94
C GLN A 130 25.89 -18.20 10.87
N ALA A 131 27.17 -17.84 11.04
CA ALA A 131 28.08 -18.53 11.94
C ALA A 131 27.67 -18.40 13.42
N SER A 132 27.02 -17.29 13.79
CA SER A 132 26.58 -17.02 15.17
C SER A 132 25.21 -17.62 15.56
N ARG A 133 24.49 -18.24 14.61
CA ARG A 133 23.17 -18.83 14.88
C ARG A 133 23.37 -20.26 15.39
N PRO A 134 23.16 -20.55 16.69
CA PRO A 134 23.32 -21.90 17.21
C PRO A 134 22.27 -22.83 16.57
N SER A 135 22.70 -24.03 16.22
CA SER A 135 21.87 -25.12 15.67
C SER A 135 20.79 -25.58 16.64
#